data_AF-A0A9R1DS10-F1
#
_entry.id   AF-A0A9R1DS10-F1
#
_cell.length_a   1.000
_cell.length_b   1.000
_cell.length_c   1.000
_cell.angle_alpha   90.00
_cell.angle_beta   90.00
_cell.angle_gamma   90.00
#
_symmetry.space_group_name_H-M   'P 1'
#
loop_
_entity.id
_entity.type
_entity.pdbx_description
1 polymer ?
#
loop_
_entity_poly.entity_id
_entity_poly.type
_entity_poly.pdbx_seq_one_letter_code
_entity_poly.pdbx_strand_id
1 'polypeptide(L)'
;MSTRALALGAAVVLAFAAATAHAQRCGEQGSGMECPNNLCCSQYGYCGMGGDYCGNGCQNGACYTSKRCGTQAAGATCPNNHCCSQYGHCGFGEEYCGAGCQGGPCRANIKCGSQAGGKLCPNNLCCSQWGYCGLGSEFCSNGCQSGACSSSKPCGKDNGGRVCTNNYCCSQWGHCGIGPGYCGAGCQSGGCDAVFADAITANSTLLRE
;
A
#
# COMPACT_ATOMS: atom_id res chain seq x y z
N MET A 1 64.49 -5.73 23.72
CA MET A 1 63.52 -5.78 22.61
C MET A 1 62.75 -7.09 22.74
N SER A 2 61.42 -7.17 22.81
CA SER A 2 60.41 -6.18 22.47
C SER A 2 59.14 -6.46 23.25
N THR A 3 58.59 -5.38 23.81
CA THR A 3 57.18 -5.15 24.12
C THR A 3 56.29 -5.62 22.96
N ARG A 4 55.81 -6.86 23.02
CA ARG A 4 54.71 -7.34 22.20
C ARG A 4 53.47 -7.48 23.08
N ALA A 5 52.32 -7.15 22.48
CA ALA A 5 50.98 -7.59 22.90
C ALA A 5 50.01 -6.58 23.54
N LEU A 6 50.22 -5.25 23.48
CA LEU A 6 49.19 -4.30 23.96
C LEU A 6 48.69 -3.23 22.96
N ALA A 7 49.26 -3.11 21.76
CA ALA A 7 48.90 -2.01 20.85
C ALA A 7 48.03 -2.39 19.64
N LEU A 8 47.68 -3.67 19.45
CA LEU A 8 46.91 -4.11 18.27
C LEU A 8 45.47 -4.55 18.57
N GLY A 9 45.09 -4.71 19.84
CA GLY A 9 43.72 -5.09 20.22
C GLY A 9 42.70 -3.93 20.15
N ALA A 10 43.14 -2.69 20.33
CA ALA A 10 42.23 -1.54 20.41
C ALA A 10 41.76 -1.01 19.05
N ALA A 11 42.52 -1.24 17.96
CA ALA A 11 42.17 -0.72 16.64
C ALA A 11 41.17 -1.61 15.86
N VAL A 12 41.09 -2.90 16.17
CA VAL A 12 40.20 -3.84 15.45
C VAL A 12 38.78 -3.87 16.04
N VAL A 13 38.58 -3.38 17.27
CA VAL A 13 37.26 -3.38 17.94
C VAL A 13 36.41 -2.14 17.56
N LEU A 14 36.97 -1.13 16.90
CA LEU A 14 36.24 0.08 16.49
C LEU A 14 35.56 -0.01 15.11
N ALA A 15 35.63 -1.15 14.41
CA ALA A 15 35.16 -1.26 13.01
C ALA A 15 33.83 -2.01 12.79
N PHE A 16 33.15 -2.52 13.84
CA PHE A 16 31.95 -3.36 13.68
C PHE A 16 30.73 -2.89 14.49
N ALA A 17 30.43 -1.59 14.43
CA ALA A 17 29.14 -1.07 14.91
C ALA A 17 28.57 0.01 13.97
N ALA A 18 28.72 -0.16 12.65
CA ALA A 18 27.78 0.44 11.71
C ALA A 18 26.54 -0.46 11.66
N ALA A 19 25.71 -0.41 12.70
CA ALA A 19 24.33 -0.80 12.53
C ALA A 19 23.81 0.08 11.40
N THR A 20 23.56 -0.49 10.22
CA THR A 20 22.83 0.19 9.17
C THR A 20 21.45 0.45 9.76
N ALA A 21 21.28 1.64 10.35
CA ALA A 21 19.97 2.19 10.61
C ALA A 21 19.35 2.39 9.22
N HIS A 22 18.71 1.35 8.71
CA HIS A 22 17.77 1.48 7.62
C HIS A 22 16.64 2.35 8.17
N ALA A 23 16.80 3.67 8.11
CA ALA A 23 15.69 4.58 8.22
C ALA A 23 14.65 4.05 7.22
N GLN A 24 13.48 3.68 7.73
CA GLN A 24 12.40 3.14 6.91
C GLN A 24 12.13 4.15 5.80
N ARG A 25 12.46 3.77 4.56
CA ARG A 25 12.21 4.62 3.40
C ARG A 25 10.71 4.64 3.13
N CYS A 26 10.21 5.77 2.65
CA CYS A 26 8.83 5.95 2.26
C CYS A 26 8.75 6.38 0.79
N GLY A 27 7.53 6.45 0.25
CA GLY A 27 7.29 6.91 -1.10
C GLY A 27 7.90 5.96 -2.14
N GLU A 28 8.30 6.49 -3.29
CA GLU A 28 8.87 5.71 -4.39
C GLU A 28 10.12 4.92 -3.97
N GLN A 29 10.97 5.50 -3.12
CA GLN A 29 12.18 4.84 -2.61
C GLN A 29 11.88 3.75 -1.57
N GLY A 30 10.63 3.67 -1.11
CA GLY A 30 10.13 2.68 -0.16
C GLY A 30 8.97 1.86 -0.71
N SER A 31 8.90 1.63 -2.03
CA SER A 31 7.82 0.83 -2.65
C SER A 31 6.41 1.34 -2.32
N GLY A 32 6.25 2.67 -2.31
CA GLY A 32 4.99 3.34 -1.98
C GLY A 32 4.65 3.38 -0.49
N MET A 33 5.57 2.97 0.40
CA MET A 33 5.33 3.00 1.84
C MET A 33 4.93 4.39 2.33
N GLU A 34 3.96 4.41 3.22
CA GLU A 34 3.46 5.62 3.86
C GLU A 34 4.05 5.76 5.24
N CYS A 35 4.30 7.01 5.65
CA CYS A 35 4.79 7.28 6.98
C CYS A 35 3.67 7.16 8.04
N PRO A 36 4.00 6.73 9.27
CA PRO A 36 3.03 6.68 10.36
C PRO A 36 2.55 8.08 10.75
N ASN A 37 1.39 8.15 11.39
CA ASN A 37 0.85 9.36 12.01
C ASN A 37 0.72 10.57 11.06
N ASN A 38 0.50 10.32 9.77
CA ASN A 38 0.46 11.34 8.71
C ASN A 38 1.74 12.19 8.58
N LEU A 39 2.89 11.70 9.06
CA LEU A 39 4.18 12.31 8.75
C LEU A 39 4.35 12.42 7.23
N CYS A 40 5.00 13.48 6.78
CA CYS A 40 5.23 13.70 5.37
C CYS A 40 6.39 12.84 4.89
N CYS A 41 6.19 12.17 3.75
CA CYS A 41 7.29 11.55 3.04
C CYS A 41 7.96 12.58 2.13
N SER A 42 9.20 12.96 2.44
CA SER A 42 9.96 13.92 1.64
C SER A 42 10.24 13.41 0.23
N GLN A 43 10.67 14.28 -0.68
CA GLN A 43 11.11 13.89 -2.03
C GLN A 43 12.24 12.84 -2.04
N TYR A 44 12.98 12.72 -0.94
CA TYR A 44 14.09 11.78 -0.79
C TYR A 44 13.68 10.44 -0.14
N GLY A 45 12.40 10.27 0.20
CA GLY A 45 11.88 9.03 0.76
C GLY A 45 12.15 8.89 2.25
N TYR A 46 12.11 9.99 3.01
CA TYR A 46 12.23 9.98 4.48
C TYR A 46 11.01 10.59 5.14
N CYS A 47 10.60 10.01 6.27
CA CYS A 47 9.47 10.49 7.07
C CYS A 47 9.87 11.62 8.01
N GLY A 48 9.06 12.68 8.06
CA GLY A 48 9.25 13.79 8.99
C GLY A 48 8.18 14.87 8.88
N MET A 49 8.44 16.03 9.47
CA MET A 49 7.56 17.20 9.47
C MET A 49 8.33 18.46 9.11
N GLY A 50 7.61 19.52 8.74
CA GLY A 50 8.20 20.79 8.35
C GLY A 50 8.46 20.89 6.85
N GLY A 51 9.00 22.04 6.42
CA GLY A 51 9.15 22.37 5.00
C GLY A 51 9.94 21.34 4.20
N ASP A 52 10.98 20.76 4.79
CA ASP A 52 11.87 19.78 4.12
C ASP A 52 11.17 18.45 3.81
N TYR A 53 10.06 18.17 4.48
CA TYR A 53 9.29 16.93 4.33
C TYR A 53 7.94 17.18 3.66
N CYS A 54 7.21 18.19 4.12
CA CYS A 54 5.84 18.49 3.70
C CYS A 54 5.75 19.52 2.57
N GLY A 55 6.85 20.21 2.26
CA GLY A 55 6.92 21.22 1.22
C GLY A 55 7.04 20.63 -0.19
N ASN A 56 7.88 21.25 -1.01
CA ASN A 56 8.04 20.85 -2.40
C ASN A 56 8.55 19.40 -2.52
N GLY A 57 7.96 18.64 -3.43
CA GLY A 57 8.30 17.23 -3.66
C GLY A 57 7.82 16.26 -2.57
N CYS A 58 7.00 16.69 -1.61
CA CYS A 58 6.34 15.77 -0.68
C CYS A 58 5.54 14.70 -1.42
N GLN A 59 5.75 13.42 -1.09
CA GLN A 59 5.22 12.27 -1.82
C GLN A 59 3.86 11.81 -1.26
N ASN A 60 3.72 11.69 0.06
CA ASN A 60 2.50 11.32 0.78
C ASN A 60 2.54 11.88 2.22
N GLY A 61 1.48 11.66 3.00
CA GLY A 61 1.29 12.24 4.33
C GLY A 61 0.63 13.61 4.30
N ALA A 62 0.92 14.46 5.29
CA ALA A 62 0.35 15.80 5.42
C ALA A 62 1.05 16.87 4.54
N CYS A 63 1.24 16.58 3.25
CA CYS A 63 1.85 17.53 2.31
C CYS A 63 1.09 18.87 2.28
N TYR A 64 1.81 19.99 2.24
CA TYR A 64 1.21 21.33 2.18
C TYR A 64 0.38 21.54 0.92
N THR A 65 0.83 20.95 -0.20
CA THR A 65 0.03 20.86 -1.42
C THR A 65 -0.67 19.51 -1.44
N SER A 66 -1.98 19.52 -1.18
CA SER A 66 -2.82 18.32 -1.20
C SER A 66 -2.76 17.61 -2.55
N LYS A 67 -2.67 16.28 -2.50
CA LYS A 67 -2.72 15.43 -3.70
C LYS A 67 -4.08 15.52 -4.40
N ARG A 68 -4.07 15.39 -5.72
CA ARG A 68 -5.29 15.33 -6.54
C ARG A 68 -5.80 13.89 -6.59
N CYS A 69 -7.11 13.73 -6.68
CA CYS A 69 -7.79 12.43 -6.64
C CYS A 69 -9.13 12.46 -7.38
N GLY A 70 -9.79 11.32 -7.46
CA GLY A 70 -11.16 11.21 -7.96
C GLY A 70 -11.27 11.42 -9.47
N THR A 71 -12.45 11.80 -9.95
CA THR A 71 -12.71 11.99 -11.39
C THR A 71 -11.82 13.07 -12.00
N GLN A 72 -11.38 14.04 -11.20
CA GLN A 72 -10.49 15.11 -11.61
C GLN A 72 -9.03 14.65 -11.80
N ALA A 73 -8.69 13.44 -11.37
CA ALA A 73 -7.36 12.86 -11.46
C ALA A 73 -7.41 11.41 -11.97
N ALA A 74 -8.23 11.15 -13.01
CA ALA A 74 -8.34 9.84 -13.66
C ALA A 74 -8.65 8.66 -12.70
N GLY A 75 -9.40 8.93 -11.62
CA GLY A 75 -9.76 7.92 -10.62
C GLY A 75 -8.67 7.63 -9.59
N ALA A 76 -7.60 8.43 -9.53
CA ALA A 76 -6.56 8.29 -8.52
C ALA A 76 -7.14 8.33 -7.09
N THR A 77 -6.70 7.41 -6.24
CA THR A 77 -7.07 7.37 -4.82
C THR A 77 -6.11 8.20 -3.98
N CYS A 78 -6.56 8.66 -2.83
CA CYS A 78 -5.70 9.34 -1.88
C CYS A 78 -4.82 8.35 -1.08
N PRO A 79 -3.54 8.70 -0.82
CA PRO A 79 -2.73 7.98 0.14
C PRO A 79 -3.21 8.25 1.58
N ASN A 80 -2.66 7.52 2.54
CA ASN A 80 -2.88 7.69 3.98
C ASN A 80 -4.35 7.57 4.41
N ASN A 81 -5.16 6.90 3.57
CA ASN A 81 -6.62 6.86 3.71
C ASN A 81 -7.25 8.24 3.92
N HIS A 82 -6.69 9.28 3.28
CA HIS A 82 -7.36 10.58 3.22
C HIS A 82 -8.64 10.46 2.39
N CYS A 83 -9.62 11.32 2.68
CA CYS A 83 -10.81 11.42 1.87
C CYS A 83 -10.52 12.19 0.59
N CYS A 84 -11.09 11.72 -0.51
CA CYS A 84 -11.11 12.47 -1.76
C CYS A 84 -12.35 13.36 -1.80
N SER A 85 -12.18 14.67 -1.67
CA SER A 85 -13.28 15.64 -1.72
C SER A 85 -14.02 15.61 -3.06
N GLN A 86 -15.21 16.21 -3.12
CA GLN A 86 -15.95 16.41 -4.38
C GLN A 86 -15.17 17.18 -5.45
N TYR A 87 -14.16 17.97 -5.06
CA TYR A 87 -13.30 18.75 -5.96
C TYR A 87 -12.03 18.02 -6.39
N GLY A 88 -11.82 16.78 -5.91
CA GLY A 88 -10.68 15.96 -6.28
C GLY A 88 -9.39 16.38 -5.58
N HIS A 89 -9.48 16.69 -4.28
CA HIS A 89 -8.35 16.94 -3.40
C HIS A 89 -8.38 16.02 -2.18
N CYS A 90 -7.22 15.54 -1.76
CA CYS A 90 -7.04 14.68 -0.60
C CYS A 90 -6.94 15.46 0.70
N GLY A 91 -7.64 15.01 1.74
CA GLY A 91 -7.54 15.56 3.08
C GLY A 91 -8.49 14.90 4.08
N PHE A 92 -8.69 15.57 5.21
CA PHE A 92 -9.61 15.17 6.28
C PHE A 92 -10.56 16.33 6.62
N GLY A 93 -11.65 16.03 7.32
CA GLY A 93 -12.66 17.02 7.70
C GLY A 93 -13.95 16.87 6.90
N GLU A 94 -14.94 17.69 7.21
CA GLU A 94 -16.24 17.66 6.55
C GLU A 94 -16.12 17.99 5.06
N GLU A 95 -15.21 18.90 4.72
CA GLU A 95 -14.98 19.41 3.37
C GLU A 95 -14.44 18.32 2.43
N TYR A 96 -13.79 17.29 2.99
CA TYR A 96 -13.20 16.19 2.25
C TYR A 96 -14.03 14.92 2.35
N CYS A 97 -14.50 14.59 3.56
CA CYS A 97 -15.18 13.33 3.85
C CYS A 97 -16.71 13.43 3.83
N GLY A 98 -17.27 14.64 3.77
CA GLY A 98 -18.71 14.88 3.82
C GLY A 98 -19.41 14.66 2.47
N ALA A 99 -20.31 15.57 2.13
CA ALA A 99 -21.08 15.50 0.90
C ALA A 99 -20.20 15.50 -0.36
N GLY A 100 -20.49 14.58 -1.28
CA GLY A 100 -19.76 14.45 -2.54
C GLY A 100 -18.36 13.85 -2.42
N CYS A 101 -17.97 13.33 -1.25
CA CYS A 101 -16.74 12.55 -1.08
C CYS A 101 -16.70 11.38 -2.09
N GLN A 102 -15.60 11.30 -2.84
CA GLN A 102 -15.42 10.38 -3.98
C GLN A 102 -14.69 9.09 -3.58
N GLY A 103 -13.98 9.07 -2.45
CA GLY A 103 -13.19 7.92 -1.99
C GLY A 103 -12.52 8.17 -0.63
N GLY A 104 -11.90 7.13 -0.08
CA GLY A 104 -11.42 7.13 1.31
C GLY A 104 -12.56 6.89 2.32
N PRO A 105 -12.36 7.24 3.60
CA PRO A 105 -13.36 7.06 4.66
C PRO A 105 -14.44 8.15 4.62
N CYS A 106 -15.20 8.21 3.51
CA CYS A 106 -16.35 9.10 3.38
C CYS A 106 -17.37 8.85 4.49
N ARG A 107 -18.02 9.91 4.98
CA ARG A 107 -19.09 9.83 5.98
C ARG A 107 -20.37 9.22 5.40
N ALA A 108 -20.60 9.43 4.11
CA ALA A 108 -21.68 8.75 3.40
C ALA A 108 -21.28 7.30 3.11
N ASN A 109 -22.24 6.38 3.31
CA ASN A 109 -22.04 4.96 3.03
C ASN A 109 -21.75 4.73 1.54
N ILE A 110 -20.59 4.15 1.22
CA ILE A 110 -20.19 3.85 -0.15
C ILE A 110 -20.80 2.51 -0.58
N LYS A 111 -21.72 2.52 -1.56
CA LYS A 111 -22.34 1.29 -2.09
C LYS A 111 -21.37 0.51 -2.99
N CYS A 112 -21.44 -0.81 -2.93
CA CYS A 112 -20.57 -1.74 -3.67
C CYS A 112 -21.27 -3.07 -3.97
N GLY A 113 -20.56 -3.96 -4.67
CA GLY A 113 -20.97 -5.34 -4.88
C GLY A 113 -22.20 -5.46 -5.77
N SER A 114 -22.90 -6.58 -5.64
CA SER A 114 -24.12 -6.88 -6.41
C SER A 114 -25.19 -5.79 -6.33
N GLN A 115 -25.32 -5.13 -5.17
CA GLN A 115 -26.27 -4.04 -4.93
C GLN A 115 -25.91 -2.74 -5.67
N ALA A 116 -24.70 -2.66 -6.24
CA ALA A 116 -24.19 -1.53 -6.99
C ALA A 116 -23.56 -1.96 -8.33
N GLY A 117 -24.14 -2.97 -8.98
CA GLY A 117 -23.69 -3.40 -10.33
C GLY A 117 -22.27 -3.99 -10.36
N GLY A 118 -21.83 -4.62 -9.27
CA GLY A 118 -20.51 -5.23 -9.15
C GLY A 118 -19.38 -4.24 -8.82
N LYS A 119 -19.71 -2.99 -8.44
CA LYS A 119 -18.71 -1.97 -8.11
C LYS A 119 -17.79 -2.42 -6.97
N LEU A 120 -16.48 -2.34 -7.18
CA LEU A 120 -15.49 -2.60 -6.14
C LEU A 120 -15.33 -1.40 -5.20
N CYS A 121 -14.92 -1.69 -3.97
CA CYS A 121 -14.57 -0.65 -3.01
C CYS A 121 -13.17 -0.08 -3.28
N PRO A 122 -12.95 1.22 -3.02
CA PRO A 122 -11.63 1.82 -3.10
C PRO A 122 -10.70 1.26 -2.01
N ASN A 123 -9.39 1.40 -2.20
CA ASN A 123 -8.35 1.09 -1.20
C ASN A 123 -8.45 -0.34 -0.61
N ASN A 124 -8.89 -1.32 -1.39
CA ASN A 124 -9.08 -2.71 -0.96
C ASN A 124 -10.05 -2.90 0.24
N LEU A 125 -10.88 -1.90 0.54
CA LEU A 125 -11.93 -2.04 1.55
C LEU A 125 -12.84 -3.22 1.21
N CYS A 126 -13.37 -3.85 2.25
CA CYS A 126 -14.28 -4.98 2.10
C CYS A 126 -15.65 -4.48 1.66
N CYS A 127 -16.23 -5.14 0.67
CA CYS A 127 -17.63 -4.97 0.34
C CYS A 127 -18.45 -5.95 1.17
N SER A 128 -19.22 -5.45 2.13
CA SER A 128 -20.05 -6.27 3.02
C SER A 128 -21.12 -7.04 2.25
N GLN A 129 -21.75 -8.03 2.90
CA GLN A 129 -22.89 -8.76 2.34
C GLN A 129 -24.07 -7.84 1.95
N TRP A 130 -24.15 -6.67 2.57
CA TRP A 130 -25.19 -5.67 2.34
C TRP A 130 -24.84 -4.66 1.25
N GLY A 131 -23.67 -4.77 0.63
CA GLY A 131 -23.25 -3.91 -0.46
C GLY A 131 -22.73 -2.55 -0.01
N TYR A 132 -21.99 -2.51 1.11
CA TYR A 132 -21.33 -1.30 1.61
C TYR A 132 -19.84 -1.53 1.86
N CYS A 133 -19.02 -0.51 1.56
CA CYS A 133 -17.57 -0.56 1.76
C CYS A 133 -17.18 -0.23 3.20
N GLY A 134 -16.23 -0.98 3.76
CA GLY A 134 -15.65 -0.69 5.06
C GLY A 134 -14.57 -1.70 5.46
N LEU A 135 -14.16 -1.63 6.72
CA LEU A 135 -13.25 -2.57 7.37
C LEU A 135 -13.89 -3.06 8.69
N GLY A 136 -13.33 -4.13 9.25
CA GLY A 136 -13.90 -4.79 10.42
C GLY A 136 -14.73 -6.00 10.04
N SER A 137 -15.15 -6.76 11.04
CA SER A 137 -15.81 -8.05 10.85
C SER A 137 -17.13 -7.93 10.10
N GLU A 138 -17.84 -6.83 10.30
CA GLU A 138 -19.14 -6.49 9.71
C GLU A 138 -19.05 -6.33 8.19
N PHE A 139 -17.86 -5.99 7.68
CA PHE A 139 -17.60 -5.79 6.26
C PHE A 139 -16.80 -6.95 5.66
N CYS A 140 -15.80 -7.44 6.38
CA CYS A 140 -14.79 -8.36 5.85
C CYS A 140 -15.06 -9.84 6.17
N SER A 141 -15.96 -10.16 7.10
CA SER A 141 -16.21 -11.56 7.47
C SER A 141 -17.30 -12.19 6.60
N ASN A 142 -18.33 -12.77 7.22
CA ASN A 142 -19.33 -13.56 6.52
C ASN A 142 -20.06 -12.75 5.44
N GLY A 143 -20.16 -13.35 4.26
CA GLY A 143 -20.83 -12.72 3.11
C GLY A 143 -20.08 -11.55 2.48
N CYS A 144 -18.82 -11.28 2.86
CA CYS A 144 -17.97 -10.33 2.16
C CYS A 144 -17.88 -10.67 0.65
N GLN A 145 -18.22 -9.69 -0.20
CA GLN A 145 -18.37 -9.86 -1.64
C GLN A 145 -17.04 -9.66 -2.39
N SER A 146 -16.20 -8.72 -1.94
CA SER A 146 -14.92 -8.34 -2.56
C SER A 146 -14.05 -7.55 -1.58
N GLY A 147 -12.80 -7.27 -1.94
CA GLY A 147 -11.83 -6.56 -1.10
C GLY A 147 -11.10 -7.51 -0.16
N ALA A 148 -10.60 -6.99 0.96
CA ALA A 148 -9.81 -7.73 1.96
C ALA A 148 -10.66 -8.67 2.86
N CYS A 149 -11.50 -9.51 2.24
CA CYS A 149 -12.35 -10.45 2.97
C CYS A 149 -11.51 -11.41 3.83
N SER A 150 -11.86 -11.54 5.11
CA SER A 150 -11.17 -12.41 6.08
C SER A 150 -11.37 -13.90 5.78
N SER A 151 -12.54 -14.26 5.24
CA SER A 151 -12.79 -15.60 4.73
C SER A 151 -12.46 -15.65 3.23
N SER A 152 -11.21 -15.92 2.87
CA SER A 152 -10.85 -16.14 1.48
C SER A 152 -11.38 -17.50 1.03
N LYS A 153 -12.43 -17.49 0.22
CA LYS A 153 -12.91 -18.69 -0.48
C LYS A 153 -11.76 -19.22 -1.37
N PRO A 154 -11.55 -20.54 -1.46
CA PRO A 154 -10.48 -21.10 -2.27
C PRO A 154 -10.72 -20.84 -3.77
N CYS A 155 -9.65 -20.87 -4.55
CA CYS A 155 -9.62 -20.49 -5.96
C CYS A 155 -8.85 -21.52 -6.81
N GLY A 156 -8.89 -21.36 -8.13
CA GLY A 156 -8.08 -22.13 -9.05
C GLY A 156 -8.69 -23.47 -9.48
N LYS A 157 -7.87 -24.29 -10.13
CA LYS A 157 -8.28 -25.53 -10.82
C LYS A 157 -9.00 -26.52 -9.91
N ASP A 158 -8.57 -26.64 -8.65
CA ASP A 158 -9.15 -27.57 -7.67
C ASP A 158 -10.47 -27.05 -7.08
N ASN A 159 -10.86 -25.81 -7.41
CA ASN A 159 -12.05 -25.13 -6.93
C ASN A 159 -12.94 -24.66 -8.08
N GLY A 160 -13.07 -25.50 -9.11
CA GLY A 160 -13.93 -25.25 -10.27
C GLY A 160 -13.48 -24.06 -11.12
N GLY A 161 -12.19 -23.73 -11.12
CA GLY A 161 -11.65 -22.60 -11.86
C GLY A 161 -12.05 -21.23 -11.31
N ARG A 162 -12.54 -21.17 -10.06
CA ARG A 162 -12.93 -19.91 -9.43
C ARG A 162 -11.75 -18.91 -9.40
N VAL A 163 -11.99 -17.70 -9.89
CA VAL A 163 -11.03 -16.59 -9.83
C VAL A 163 -11.23 -15.75 -8.56
N CYS A 164 -10.18 -15.04 -8.17
CA CYS A 164 -10.22 -14.11 -7.04
C CYS A 164 -10.83 -12.76 -7.43
N THR A 165 -11.44 -12.07 -6.47
CA THR A 165 -11.90 -10.68 -6.66
C THR A 165 -10.71 -9.72 -6.68
N ASN A 166 -10.95 -8.45 -7.06
CA ASN A 166 -9.94 -7.39 -7.03
C ASN A 166 -8.68 -7.69 -7.85
N ASN A 167 -8.76 -8.62 -8.81
CA ASN A 167 -7.63 -9.13 -9.56
C ASN A 167 -6.50 -9.69 -8.65
N TYR A 168 -6.82 -10.10 -7.42
CA TYR A 168 -5.88 -10.79 -6.56
C TYR A 168 -5.39 -12.07 -7.22
N CYS A 169 -4.14 -12.42 -6.94
CA CYS A 169 -3.54 -13.60 -7.51
C CYS A 169 -4.09 -14.84 -6.83
N CYS A 170 -4.47 -15.83 -7.64
CA CYS A 170 -4.73 -17.17 -7.15
C CYS A 170 -3.42 -17.95 -7.14
N SER A 171 -2.90 -18.28 -5.96
CA SER A 171 -1.66 -19.03 -5.82
C SER A 171 -1.77 -20.45 -6.40
N GLN A 172 -0.64 -21.12 -6.60
CA GLN A 172 -0.63 -22.54 -6.99
C GLN A 172 -1.37 -23.46 -6.01
N TRP A 173 -1.59 -23.00 -4.77
CA TRP A 173 -2.29 -23.71 -3.70
C TRP A 173 -3.78 -23.35 -3.59
N GLY A 174 -4.30 -22.51 -4.49
CA GLY A 174 -5.71 -22.17 -4.52
C GLY A 174 -6.13 -21.14 -3.46
N HIS A 175 -5.23 -20.25 -3.07
CA HIS A 175 -5.54 -19.14 -2.16
C HIS A 175 -5.40 -17.79 -2.87
N CYS A 176 -6.32 -16.86 -2.56
CA CYS A 176 -6.31 -15.51 -3.09
C CYS A 176 -5.42 -14.59 -2.25
N GLY A 177 -4.57 -13.79 -2.88
CA GLY A 177 -3.76 -12.79 -2.19
C GLY A 177 -2.90 -11.94 -3.12
N ILE A 178 -2.02 -11.14 -2.52
CA ILE A 178 -1.01 -10.33 -3.21
C ILE A 178 0.36 -10.68 -2.63
N GLY A 179 1.37 -10.66 -3.48
CA GLY A 179 2.78 -10.87 -3.11
C GLY A 179 3.37 -12.12 -3.76
N PRO A 180 4.69 -12.35 -3.60
CA PRO A 180 5.40 -13.39 -4.35
C PRO A 180 4.83 -14.80 -4.17
N GLY A 181 4.34 -15.13 -2.97
CA GLY A 181 3.73 -16.45 -2.68
C GLY A 181 2.37 -16.68 -3.35
N TYR A 182 1.71 -15.63 -3.84
CA TYR A 182 0.43 -15.71 -4.53
C TYR A 182 0.57 -15.46 -6.04
N CYS A 183 1.36 -14.45 -6.40
CA CYS A 183 1.49 -13.93 -7.76
C CYS A 183 2.71 -14.45 -8.53
N GLY A 184 3.62 -15.16 -7.86
CA GLY A 184 4.84 -15.70 -8.48
C GLY A 184 4.59 -17.04 -9.17
N ALA A 185 5.61 -17.90 -9.16
CA ALA A 185 5.59 -19.20 -9.83
C ALA A 185 4.35 -20.02 -9.47
N GLY A 186 3.65 -20.49 -10.50
CA GLY A 186 2.44 -21.30 -10.36
C GLY A 186 1.16 -20.51 -10.05
N CYS A 187 1.19 -19.17 -10.13
CA CYS A 187 -0.02 -18.35 -10.10
C CYS A 187 -1.01 -18.81 -11.20
N GLN A 188 -2.26 -19.07 -10.80
CA GLN A 188 -3.28 -19.68 -11.65
C GLN A 188 -4.17 -18.66 -12.37
N SER A 189 -4.39 -17.49 -11.77
CA SER A 189 -5.21 -16.40 -12.32
C SER A 189 -4.99 -15.10 -11.52
N GLY A 190 -5.49 -13.98 -12.04
CA GLY A 190 -5.33 -12.66 -11.44
C GLY A 190 -4.10 -11.93 -11.98
N GLY A 191 -3.54 -11.02 -11.19
CA GLY A 191 -2.31 -10.28 -11.52
C GLY A 191 -1.01 -11.08 -11.41
N CYS A 192 -0.97 -12.30 -11.98
CA CYS A 192 0.25 -13.10 -12.04
C CYS A 192 1.39 -12.31 -12.70
N ASP A 193 2.59 -12.36 -12.12
CA ASP A 193 3.80 -11.67 -12.59
C ASP A 193 3.80 -10.12 -12.59
N ALA A 194 2.69 -9.46 -12.25
CA ALA A 194 2.63 -7.99 -12.14
C ALA A 194 3.47 -7.42 -10.97
N VAL A 195 3.82 -8.24 -9.98
CA VAL A 195 4.57 -7.81 -8.78
C VAL A 195 6.09 -7.89 -8.98
N PHE A 196 6.56 -8.57 -10.03
CA PHE A 196 8.00 -8.71 -10.30
C PHE A 196 8.54 -7.70 -11.32
N ALA A 197 7.69 -7.07 -12.13
CA ALA A 197 8.13 -6.05 -13.09
C ALA A 197 8.69 -4.80 -12.38
N ASP A 198 8.01 -4.28 -11.36
CA ASP A 198 8.44 -3.05 -10.66
C ASP A 198 9.69 -3.27 -9.78
N ALA A 199 9.89 -4.49 -9.26
CA ALA A 199 11.07 -4.82 -8.44
C ALA A 199 12.34 -5.05 -9.29
N ILE A 200 12.21 -5.50 -10.54
CA ILE A 200 13.35 -5.71 -11.44
C ILE A 200 13.89 -4.37 -11.96
N THR A 201 13.03 -3.39 -12.24
CA THR A 201 13.48 -2.06 -12.70
C THR A 201 14.21 -1.27 -11.61
N ALA A 202 13.84 -1.46 -10.33
CA ALA A 202 14.51 -0.80 -9.20
C ALA A 202 15.90 -1.39 -8.88
N ASN A 203 16.19 -2.63 -9.28
CA ASN A 203 17.46 -3.30 -8.97
C ASN A 203 18.42 -3.39 -10.18
N SER A 204 17.96 -3.10 -11.40
CA SER A 204 18.82 -3.13 -12.59
C SER A 204 19.72 -1.89 -12.75
N THR A 205 19.53 -0.84 -11.95
CA THR A 205 20.37 0.39 -11.98
C THR A 205 21.54 0.36 -10.99
N LEU A 206 21.65 -0.66 -10.14
CA LEU A 206 22.72 -0.79 -9.13
C LEU A 206 23.85 -1.78 -9.49
N LEU A 207 23.87 -2.31 -10.72
CA LEU A 207 24.93 -3.22 -11.20
C LEU A 207 25.69 -2.70 -12.43
N ARG A 208 25.64 -1.39 -12.68
CA ARG A 208 26.51 -0.73 -13.67
C ARG A 208 27.10 0.55 -13.11
N GLU A 209 28.00 0.41 -12.14
CA GLU A 209 29.27 1.15 -12.00
C GLU A 209 30.29 0.26 -11.30
#